data_AF-A0A8J2VJF0-F1
#
_entry.id   AF-A0A8J2VJF0-F1
#
_cell.length_a   1.000
_cell.length_b   1.000
_cell.length_c   1.000
_cell.angle_alpha   90.00
_cell.angle_beta   90.00
_cell.angle_gamma   90.00
#
_symmetry.space_group_name_H-M   'P 1'
#
loop_
_entity.id
_entity.type
_entity.pdbx_description
1 polymer ?
#
loop_
_entity_poly.entity_id
_entity_poly.type
_entity_poly.pdbx_seq_one_letter_code
_entity_poly.pdbx_strand_id
1 'polypeptide(L)'
;MDSLEYLKQGGRIGKVAAVLGSVLNLKPVISIDKDGKYFPYSMARGKKQAIKKLLEPIMEQIEHTKAQITVLQGRAEKEAEALKERLKEMENVCELYFSSISPALVVHTGPGLLGLVINPVDEE
;
A
#
# COMPACT_ATOMS: atom_id res chain seq x y z
N MET A 1 -2.07 4.88 4.30
CA MET A 1 -2.78 6.18 4.26
C MET A 1 -3.10 6.63 5.68
N ASP A 2 -3.49 7.89 5.87
CA ASP A 2 -3.67 8.45 7.22
C ASP A 2 -5.08 8.34 7.79
N SER A 3 -6.10 8.28 6.93
CA SER A 3 -7.51 8.21 7.30
C SER A 3 -8.34 7.60 6.17
N LEU A 4 -9.51 7.04 6.52
CA LEU A 4 -10.52 6.58 5.56
C LEU A 4 -11.44 7.69 5.06
N GLU A 5 -11.33 8.90 5.60
CA GLU A 5 -12.25 10.01 5.29
C GLU A 5 -12.23 10.38 3.80
N TYR A 6 -11.07 10.38 3.16
CA TYR A 6 -10.96 10.67 1.72
C TYR A 6 -11.66 9.62 0.85
N LEU A 7 -11.59 8.34 1.25
CA LEU A 7 -12.28 7.28 0.52
C LEU A 7 -13.79 7.42 0.68
N LYS A 8 -14.24 7.83 1.87
CA LYS A 8 -15.65 8.10 2.17
C LYS A 8 -16.17 9.28 1.34
N GLN A 9 -15.51 10.43 1.42
CA GLN A 9 -15.88 11.64 0.66
C GLN A 9 -15.81 11.42 -0.85
N GLY A 10 -14.80 10.68 -1.30
CA GLY A 10 -14.58 10.36 -2.71
C GLY A 10 -15.47 9.26 -3.28
N GLY A 11 -16.35 8.64 -2.48
CA GLY A 11 -17.24 7.56 -2.93
C GLY A 11 -16.54 6.24 -3.25
N ARG A 12 -15.27 6.07 -2.86
CA ARG A 12 -14.46 4.85 -3.08
C ARG A 12 -14.29 3.99 -1.84
N ILE A 13 -14.99 4.31 -0.76
CA ILE A 13 -14.90 3.56 0.50
C ILE A 13 -15.34 2.11 0.39
N GLY A 14 -16.35 1.81 -0.45
CA GLY A 14 -16.78 0.45 -0.77
C GLY A 14 -16.81 -0.51 0.43
N LYS A 15 -16.10 -1.63 0.31
CA LYS A 15 -15.99 -2.68 1.35
C LYS A 15 -15.25 -2.22 2.60
N VAL A 16 -14.45 -1.16 2.52
CA VAL A 16 -13.72 -0.57 3.66
C VAL A 16 -14.68 0.12 4.65
N ALA A 17 -15.93 0.39 4.26
CA ALA A 17 -16.92 0.98 5.17
C ALA A 17 -17.19 0.11 6.41
N ALA A 18 -17.03 -1.23 6.30
CA ALA A 18 -17.27 -2.19 7.37
C ALA A 18 -16.41 -1.94 8.63
N VAL A 19 -15.30 -1.22 8.49
CA VAL A 19 -14.34 -0.97 9.58
C VAL A 19 -14.33 0.49 10.06
N LEU A 20 -15.21 1.36 9.55
CA LEU A 20 -15.21 2.79 9.92
C LEU A 20 -15.36 3.04 11.44
N GLY A 21 -16.09 2.19 12.16
CA GLY A 21 -16.31 2.32 13.61
C GLY A 21 -15.12 1.88 14.48
N SER A 22 -14.19 1.09 13.95
CA SER A 22 -13.04 0.57 14.71
C SER A 22 -11.73 1.34 14.47
N VAL A 23 -11.75 2.34 13.58
CA VAL A 23 -10.54 3.01 13.05
C VAL A 23 -10.09 4.21 13.87
N LEU A 24 -10.76 4.55 14.99
CA LEU A 24 -10.35 5.68 15.82
C LEU A 24 -8.87 5.50 16.27
N ASN A 25 -7.99 6.39 15.81
CA ASN A 25 -6.54 6.37 16.03
C ASN A 25 -5.75 5.21 15.38
N LEU A 26 -6.34 4.48 14.42
CA LEU A 26 -5.65 3.45 13.65
C LEU A 26 -5.28 3.94 12.25
N LYS A 27 -4.18 3.41 11.71
CA LYS A 27 -3.75 3.61 10.34
C LYS A 27 -4.30 2.45 9.49
N PRO A 28 -5.18 2.72 8.51
CA PRO A 28 -5.71 1.67 7.66
C PRO A 28 -4.70 1.26 6.59
N VAL A 29 -4.61 -0.06 6.38
CA VAL A 29 -3.97 -0.67 5.22
C VAL A 29 -5.08 -1.35 4.43
N ILE A 30 -5.17 -1.00 3.15
CA ILE A 30 -6.19 -1.51 2.23
C ILE A 30 -5.50 -2.18 1.05
N SER A 31 -6.22 -3.04 0.37
CA SER A 31 -5.81 -3.58 -0.93
C SER A 31 -6.97 -3.48 -1.92
N ILE A 32 -6.69 -3.85 -3.17
CA ILE A 32 -7.62 -3.77 -4.30
C ILE A 32 -7.93 -5.20 -4.72
N ASP A 33 -9.22 -5.55 -4.83
CA ASP A 33 -9.62 -6.85 -5.34
C ASP A 33 -9.59 -6.89 -6.87
N LYS A 34 -9.87 -8.08 -7.44
CA LYS A 34 -9.90 -8.31 -8.90
C LYS A 34 -10.90 -7.42 -9.66
N ASP A 35 -11.89 -6.85 -8.98
CA ASP A 35 -12.90 -5.97 -9.59
C ASP A 35 -12.52 -4.48 -9.43
N GLY A 36 -11.32 -4.19 -8.93
CA GLY A 36 -10.85 -2.82 -8.69
C GLY A 36 -11.43 -2.17 -7.43
N LYS A 37 -12.04 -2.94 -6.52
CA LYS A 37 -12.67 -2.39 -5.30
C LYS A 37 -11.72 -2.45 -4.12
N TYR A 38 -11.63 -1.35 -3.39
CA TYR A 38 -10.88 -1.31 -2.14
C TYR A 38 -11.54 -2.18 -1.07
N PHE A 39 -10.72 -2.95 -0.36
CA PHE A 39 -11.12 -3.75 0.80
C PHE A 39 -10.12 -3.58 1.95
N PRO A 40 -10.55 -3.73 3.21
CA PRO A 40 -9.66 -3.60 4.35
C PRO A 40 -8.70 -4.79 4.39
N TYR A 41 -7.39 -4.53 4.38
CA TYR A 41 -6.36 -5.55 4.52
C TYR A 41 -5.97 -5.71 6.00
N SER A 42 -5.65 -4.60 6.67
CA SER A 42 -5.36 -4.60 8.11
C SER A 42 -5.53 -3.22 8.74
N MET A 43 -5.53 -3.21 10.07
CA MET A 43 -5.49 -1.98 10.87
C MET A 43 -4.25 -1.99 11.76
N ALA A 44 -3.53 -0.88 11.79
CA ALA A 44 -2.26 -0.77 12.53
C ALA A 44 -2.24 0.42 13.48
N ARG A 45 -1.57 0.26 14.63
CA ARG A 45 -1.31 1.38 15.54
C ARG A 45 -0.05 2.12 15.09
N GLY A 46 -0.26 3.29 14.49
CA GLY A 46 0.82 4.17 14.03
C GLY A 46 1.48 3.70 12.73
N LYS A 47 2.34 4.58 12.19
CA LYS A 47 2.91 4.45 10.83
C LYS A 47 3.85 3.27 10.68
N LYS A 48 4.71 3.02 11.68
CA LYS A 48 5.69 1.91 11.65
C LYS A 48 5.01 0.54 11.52
N GLN A 49 3.95 0.30 12.28
CA GLN A 49 3.19 -0.95 12.17
C GLN A 49 2.44 -1.04 10.84
N ALA A 50 1.87 0.07 10.35
CA ALA A 50 1.20 0.08 9.05
C ALA A 50 2.15 -0.27 7.90
N ILE A 51 3.38 0.25 7.92
CA ILE A 51 4.42 -0.09 6.92
C ILE A 51 4.82 -1.56 7.03
N LYS A 52 4.96 -2.10 8.25
CA LYS A 52 5.21 -3.54 8.43
C LYS A 52 4.08 -4.36 7.81
N LYS A 53 2.82 -4.02 8.09
CA LYS A 53 1.64 -4.67 7.52
C LYS A 53 1.55 -4.54 6.00
N LEU A 54 1.95 -3.40 5.44
CA LEU A 54 2.00 -3.17 4.00
C LEU A 54 3.00 -4.11 3.30
N LEU A 55 4.11 -4.45 3.96
CA LEU A 55 5.16 -5.31 3.42
C LEU A 55 4.89 -6.81 3.56
N GLU A 56 4.08 -7.23 4.53
CA GLU A 56 3.79 -8.65 4.79
C GLU A 56 3.47 -9.47 3.51
N PRO A 57 2.52 -9.07 2.65
CA PRO A 57 2.16 -9.88 1.48
C PRO A 57 3.28 -9.94 0.42
N ILE A 58 4.14 -8.91 0.38
CA ILE A 58 5.27 -8.87 -0.55
C ILE A 58 6.37 -9.80 -0.09
N MET A 59 6.68 -9.80 1.21
CA MET A 59 7.69 -10.68 1.78
C MET A 59 7.33 -12.15 1.57
N GLU A 60 6.06 -12.50 1.76
CA GLU A 60 5.55 -13.86 1.52
C GLU A 60 5.66 -14.25 0.04
N GLN A 61 5.35 -13.33 -0.87
CA GLN A 61 5.39 -13.62 -2.30
C GLN A 61 6.82 -13.72 -2.86
N ILE A 62 7.73 -12.84 -2.43
CA ILE A 62 9.13 -12.88 -2.88
C ILE A 62 9.95 -14.00 -2.23
N GLU A 63 9.41 -14.71 -1.23
CA GLU A 63 10.08 -15.88 -0.65
C GLU A 63 10.20 -17.03 -1.67
N HIS A 64 9.28 -17.10 -2.62
CA HIS A 64 9.15 -18.23 -3.55
C HIS A 64 9.36 -17.85 -5.01
N THR A 65 9.39 -16.55 -5.35
CA THR A 65 9.43 -16.11 -6.75
C THR A 65 10.12 -14.75 -6.85
N LYS A 66 10.84 -14.53 -7.94
CA LYS A 66 11.35 -13.20 -8.29
C LYS A 66 10.20 -12.25 -8.60
N ALA A 67 10.33 -10.98 -8.25
CA ALA A 67 9.28 -10.01 -8.53
C ALA A 67 9.80 -8.63 -8.91
N GLN A 68 9.02 -7.94 -9.74
CA GLN A 68 9.12 -6.50 -9.91
C GLN A 68 8.24 -5.84 -8.85
N ILE A 69 8.76 -4.80 -8.18
CA ILE A 69 8.02 -4.06 -7.17
C ILE A 69 7.93 -2.60 -7.57
N THR A 70 6.77 -1.98 -7.38
CA THR A 70 6.60 -0.53 -7.52
C THR A 70 6.21 0.08 -6.18
N VAL A 71 7.00 1.05 -5.72
CA VAL A 71 6.67 1.89 -4.57
C VAL A 71 5.90 3.13 -5.04
N LEU A 72 4.71 3.34 -4.48
CA LEU A 72 3.83 4.46 -4.80
C LEU A 72 3.67 5.38 -3.60
N GLN A 73 3.71 6.69 -3.81
CA GLN A 73 3.54 7.67 -2.74
C GLN A 73 2.60 8.82 -3.13
N GLY A 74 1.83 9.31 -2.15
CA GLY A 74 1.03 10.53 -2.26
C GLY A 74 1.30 11.42 -1.06
N ARG A 75 2.33 12.27 -1.14
CA ARG A 75 2.89 13.06 -0.03
C ARG A 75 3.46 12.20 1.11
N ALA A 76 4.19 11.13 0.78
CA ALA A 76 4.86 10.24 1.73
C ALA A 76 6.29 9.89 1.27
N GLU A 77 6.97 10.83 0.61
CA GLU A 77 8.27 10.63 -0.04
C GLU A 77 9.33 10.04 0.88
N LYS A 78 9.50 10.59 2.08
CA LYS A 78 10.45 10.09 3.07
C LYS A 78 10.24 8.60 3.40
N GLU A 79 8.99 8.17 3.60
CA GLU A 79 8.73 6.76 3.89
C GLU A 79 8.87 5.87 2.67
N ALA A 80 8.55 6.41 1.49
CA ALA A 80 8.68 5.70 0.24
C ALA A 80 10.16 5.49 -0.13
N GLU A 81 11.03 6.47 0.11
CA GLU A 81 12.49 6.33 -0.03
C GLU A 81 13.06 5.30 0.95
N ALA A 82 12.70 5.37 2.23
CA ALA A 82 13.15 4.39 3.22
C ALA A 82 12.72 2.96 2.86
N LEU A 83 11.52 2.81 2.29
CA LEU A 83 11.00 1.54 1.83
C LEU A 83 11.72 1.03 0.58
N LYS A 84 12.02 1.94 -0.35
CA LYS A 84 12.80 1.66 -1.55
C LYS A 84 14.18 1.12 -1.19
N GLU A 85 14.92 1.77 -0.29
CA GLU A 85 16.25 1.29 0.11
C GLU A 85 16.19 -0.10 0.74
N ARG A 86 15.18 -0.36 1.59
CA ARG A 86 14.97 -1.69 2.16
C ARG A 86 14.67 -2.76 1.11
N LEU A 87 13.88 -2.44 0.09
CA LEU A 87 13.48 -3.41 -0.95
C LEU A 87 14.62 -3.71 -1.94
N LYS A 88 15.53 -2.75 -2.18
CA LYS A 88 16.71 -2.96 -3.04
C LYS A 88 17.67 -4.02 -2.52
N GLU A 89 17.71 -4.21 -1.20
CA GLU A 89 18.61 -5.17 -0.56
C GLU A 89 18.09 -6.62 -0.65
N MET A 90 16.89 -6.83 -1.22
CA MET A 90 16.25 -8.15 -1.31
C MET A 90 16.59 -8.83 -2.63
N GLU A 91 17.21 -10.02 -2.55
CA GLU A 91 17.71 -10.77 -3.72
C GLU A 91 16.62 -11.08 -4.76
N ASN A 92 15.41 -11.41 -4.32
CA ASN A 92 14.30 -11.77 -5.21
C ASN A 92 13.55 -10.55 -5.78
N VAL A 93 14.00 -9.32 -5.52
CA VAL A 93 13.44 -8.10 -6.12
C VAL A 93 14.28 -7.73 -7.35
N CYS A 94 13.84 -8.15 -8.53
CA CYS A 94 14.62 -7.98 -9.76
C CYS A 94 14.53 -6.58 -10.34
N GLU A 95 13.39 -5.91 -10.17
CA GLU A 95 13.23 -4.51 -10.57
C GLU A 95 12.45 -3.74 -9.52
N LEU A 96 12.85 -2.48 -9.30
CA LEU A 96 12.22 -1.61 -8.34
C LEU A 96 11.90 -0.26 -8.97
N TYR A 97 10.61 0.02 -9.09
CA TYR A 97 10.08 1.29 -9.58
C TYR A 97 9.64 2.16 -8.42
N PHE A 98 9.69 3.48 -8.65
CA PHE A 98 9.23 4.48 -7.70
C PHE A 98 8.43 5.54 -8.42
N SER A 99 7.23 5.84 -7.94
CA SER A 99 6.41 6.87 -8.55
C SER A 99 5.50 7.57 -7.56
N SER A 100 5.15 8.80 -7.90
CA SER A 100 4.06 9.50 -7.24
C SER A 100 2.74 9.01 -7.81
N ILE A 101 1.76 8.74 -6.93
CA ILE A 101 0.43 8.38 -7.38
C ILE A 101 -0.24 9.60 -8.04
N SER A 102 -1.07 9.37 -9.06
CA SER A 102 -1.71 10.46 -9.80
C SER A 102 -2.64 11.29 -8.88
N PRO A 103 -2.79 12.60 -9.13
CA PRO A 103 -3.72 13.43 -8.37
C PRO A 103 -5.15 12.89 -8.35
N ALA A 104 -5.59 12.25 -9.45
CA ALA A 104 -6.90 11.62 -9.56
C ALA A 104 -7.12 10.47 -8.55
N LEU A 105 -6.06 9.82 -8.08
CA LEU A 105 -6.13 8.83 -7.02
C LEU A 105 -5.95 9.46 -5.63
N VAL A 106 -5.06 10.46 -5.50
CA VAL A 106 -4.82 11.16 -4.22
C VAL A 106 -6.10 11.79 -3.67
N VAL A 107 -6.99 12.33 -4.51
CA VAL A 107 -8.27 12.91 -4.05
C VAL A 107 -9.14 11.89 -3.30
N HIS A 108 -8.97 10.60 -3.57
CA HIS A 108 -9.72 9.53 -2.91
C HIS A 108 -8.94 8.87 -1.77
N THR A 109 -7.62 8.84 -1.79
CA THR A 109 -6.81 8.17 -0.75
C THR A 109 -6.30 9.13 0.33
N GLY A 110 -6.30 10.43 0.03
CA GLY A 110 -5.72 11.47 0.87
C GLY A 110 -4.19 11.54 0.78
N PRO A 111 -3.61 12.59 1.38
CA PRO A 111 -2.16 12.72 1.56
C PRO A 111 -1.63 11.68 2.56
N GLY A 112 -0.32 11.43 2.53
CA GLY A 112 0.31 10.41 3.35
C GLY A 112 0.04 8.98 2.87
N LEU A 113 -0.43 8.81 1.63
CA LEU A 113 -0.54 7.49 1.02
C LEU A 113 0.87 6.94 0.75
N LEU A 114 1.09 5.71 1.20
CA LEU A 114 2.19 4.86 0.79
C LEU A 114 1.55 3.56 0.30
N GLY A 115 1.99 3.09 -0.87
CA GLY A 115 1.46 1.89 -1.52
C GLY A 115 2.58 1.09 -2.17
N LEU A 116 2.30 -0.19 -2.38
CA LEU A 116 3.18 -1.12 -3.07
C LEU A 116 2.37 -1.92 -4.08
N VAL A 117 2.98 -2.19 -5.22
CA VAL A 117 2.48 -3.15 -6.21
C VAL A 117 3.57 -4.18 -6.44
N ILE A 118 3.18 -5.44 -6.47
CA ILE A 118 4.06 -6.56 -6.78
C ILE A 118 3.58 -7.22 -8.07
N ASN A 119 4.53 -7.47 -8.97
CA ASN A 119 4.33 -8.25 -10.17
C ASN A 119 5.31 -9.43 -10.11
N PRO A 120 4.86 -10.65 -9.77
CA PRO A 120 5.72 -11.82 -9.80
C PRO A 120 6.18 -12.05 -11.24
N VAL A 121 7.44 -12.42 -11.39
CA VAL A 121 8.04 -12.79 -12.66
C VAL A 121 7.99 -14.31 -12.71
N ASP A 122 7.12 -14.86 -13.55
CA ASP A 122 7.15 -16.28 -13.85
C ASP A 122 8.48 -16.58 -14.56
N GLU A 123 9.24 -17.55 -14.06
CA GLU A 123 10.35 -18.12 -14.83
C GLU A 123 9.72 -18.98 -15.93
N GLU A 124 9.80 -18.51 -17.19
CA GLU A 124 9.43 -19.30 -18.38
C GLU A 124 10.22 -20.62 -18.46
#